data_AF-A0A5N6TIW4-F1
#
_entry.id   AF-A0A5N6TIW4-F1
#
_cell.length_a   1.000
_cell.length_b   1.000
_cell.length_c   1.000
_cell.angle_alpha   90.00
_cell.angle_beta   90.00
_cell.angle_gamma   90.00
#
_symmetry.space_group_name_H-M   'P 1'
#
loop_
_entity.id
_entity.type
_entity.pdbx_description
1 polymer ?
#
loop_
_entity_poly.entity_id
_entity_poly.type
_entity_poly.pdbx_seq_one_letter_code
_entity_poly.pdbx_strand_id
1 'polypeptide(L)'
;MRFSILACLPLLAVTALPQDVVVEDYPSTCKDACKAVNYKCDSKCICQNKMLGPSKFENKNPALKRVFDSYKALAPKCPLDWLNTSTNWNQTHEDVKYHYPGDNGFVKGTKKPGSPKVGDIVDRIGKPYGGFLAPALTPWNQRSIPGGNLNYRKENPPYNYFAYKVAHPFNACEGKIAPAFEQPGQGTQWYIPGGGDVLKPLVTNGTLQPVVPWLDEKGGVVWLEIGLMVQPDEATEELDYMYH
;
A
#
# COMPACT_ATOMS: atom_id res chain seq x y z
N MET A 1 -30.98 -71.36 16.29
CA MET A 1 -31.41 -70.02 16.77
C MET A 1 -30.56 -68.96 16.10
N ARG A 2 -31.18 -67.83 15.72
CA ARG A 2 -30.65 -66.80 14.82
C ARG A 2 -29.61 -65.89 15.48
N PHE A 3 -28.76 -65.33 14.61
CA PHE A 3 -27.62 -64.43 14.79
C PHE A 3 -27.83 -63.21 15.70
N SER A 4 -26.73 -62.74 16.30
CA SER A 4 -26.36 -61.32 16.31
C SER A 4 -24.90 -61.15 16.74
N ILE A 5 -24.00 -60.99 15.77
CA ILE A 5 -22.66 -60.45 16.02
C ILE A 5 -22.82 -58.93 15.97
N LEU A 6 -22.74 -58.28 17.13
CA LEU A 6 -22.78 -56.83 17.25
C LEU A 6 -21.43 -56.29 16.77
N ALA A 7 -21.33 -55.94 15.48
CA ALA A 7 -20.19 -55.23 14.94
C ALA A 7 -20.21 -53.79 15.45
N CYS A 8 -19.38 -53.48 16.44
CA CYS A 8 -19.16 -52.13 16.92
C CYS A 8 -18.34 -51.38 15.86
N LEU A 9 -19.01 -50.62 14.98
CA LEU A 9 -18.32 -49.70 14.07
C LEU A 9 -17.58 -48.63 14.91
N PRO A 10 -16.29 -48.38 14.66
CA PRO A 10 -15.62 -47.25 15.27
C PRO A 10 -16.24 -45.97 14.71
N LEU A 11 -16.74 -45.12 15.60
CA LEU A 11 -17.15 -43.76 15.27
C LEU A 11 -15.87 -43.01 14.86
N LEU A 12 -15.61 -42.91 13.57
CA LEU A 12 -14.61 -42.00 13.02
C LEU A 12 -15.08 -40.58 13.35
N ALA A 13 -14.58 -40.03 14.46
CA ALA A 13 -14.70 -38.62 14.74
C ALA A 13 -13.97 -37.87 13.61
N VAL A 14 -14.74 -37.29 12.69
CA VAL A 14 -14.23 -36.33 11.73
C VAL A 14 -13.85 -35.10 12.55
N THR A 15 -12.61 -35.05 13.01
CA THR A 15 -12.04 -33.80 13.50
C THR A 15 -11.95 -32.89 12.29
N ALA A 16 -12.91 -31.97 12.16
CA ALA A 16 -12.73 -30.83 11.28
C ALA A 16 -11.39 -30.21 11.65
N LEU A 17 -10.46 -30.16 10.69
CA LEU A 17 -9.23 -29.40 10.84
C LEU A 17 -9.65 -28.00 11.33
N PRO A 18 -8.99 -27.44 12.37
CA PRO A 18 -9.23 -26.06 12.72
C PRO A 18 -9.06 -25.27 11.42
N GLN A 19 -10.13 -24.61 10.97
CA GLN A 19 -10.01 -23.66 9.87
C GLN A 19 -8.90 -22.73 10.30
N ASP A 20 -7.79 -22.72 9.56
CA ASP A 20 -6.69 -21.81 9.79
C ASP A 20 -7.31 -20.46 10.09
N VAL A 21 -7.10 -19.95 11.30
CA VAL A 21 -7.50 -18.58 11.63
C VAL A 21 -6.68 -17.74 10.68
N VAL A 22 -7.31 -17.35 9.57
CA VAL A 22 -6.68 -16.56 8.53
C VAL A 22 -6.35 -15.26 9.23
N VAL A 23 -5.08 -15.08 9.61
CA VAL A 23 -4.56 -13.83 10.15
C VAL A 23 -4.58 -12.85 8.99
N GLU A 24 -5.77 -12.33 8.71
CA GLU A 24 -6.00 -11.18 7.87
C GLU A 24 -5.67 -9.92 8.70
N ASP A 25 -5.23 -8.85 8.05
CA ASP A 25 -4.69 -7.65 8.72
C ASP A 25 -5.79 -6.75 9.37
N TYR A 26 -6.68 -7.35 10.15
CA TYR A 26 -7.75 -6.72 10.93
C TYR A 26 -7.86 -7.33 12.34
N PRO A 27 -8.56 -6.66 13.29
CA PRO A 27 -8.67 -7.17 14.67
C PRO A 27 -9.28 -8.56 14.75
N SER A 28 -8.70 -9.45 15.57
CA SER A 28 -9.21 -10.81 15.79
C SER A 28 -10.60 -10.86 16.45
N THR A 29 -11.06 -9.74 17.01
CA THR A 29 -12.40 -9.58 17.59
C THR A 29 -13.51 -9.44 16.54
N CYS A 30 -13.17 -9.27 15.27
CA CYS A 30 -14.15 -9.13 14.18
C CYS A 30 -14.87 -10.45 13.91
N LYS A 31 -16.18 -10.49 14.20
CA LYS A 31 -17.05 -11.64 13.88
C LYS A 31 -17.54 -11.53 12.44
N ASP A 32 -17.53 -12.65 11.71
CA ASP A 32 -17.96 -12.72 10.30
C ASP A 32 -17.34 -11.62 9.42
N ALA A 33 -16.06 -11.28 9.67
CA ALA A 33 -15.41 -10.07 9.18
C ALA A 33 -15.51 -9.86 7.66
N CYS A 34 -15.54 -10.95 6.89
CA CYS A 34 -15.60 -10.91 5.42
C CYS A 34 -17.00 -11.17 4.83
N LYS A 35 -18.05 -11.20 5.65
CA LYS A 35 -19.42 -11.44 5.18
C LYS A 35 -19.91 -10.29 4.30
N ALA A 36 -20.29 -10.62 3.06
CA ALA A 36 -20.88 -9.69 2.08
C ALA A 36 -20.02 -8.45 1.73
N VAL A 37 -18.70 -8.53 1.90
CA VAL A 37 -17.77 -7.44 1.56
C VAL A 37 -16.85 -7.73 0.38
N ASN A 38 -17.00 -8.85 -0.34
CA ASN A 38 -16.18 -9.14 -1.53
C ASN A 38 -16.31 -8.04 -2.59
N TYR A 39 -15.18 -7.62 -3.18
CA TYR A 39 -15.21 -6.62 -4.25
C TYR A 39 -13.96 -6.63 -5.14
N LYS A 40 -14.09 -7.21 -6.34
CA LYS A 40 -13.24 -6.97 -7.52
C LYS A 40 -11.74 -6.95 -7.22
N CYS A 41 -11.22 -7.96 -6.53
CA CYS A 41 -9.78 -8.11 -6.30
C CYS A 41 -9.22 -9.27 -7.14
N ASP A 42 -8.37 -8.93 -8.11
CA ASP A 42 -7.68 -9.90 -8.97
C ASP A 42 -6.36 -10.42 -8.35
N SER A 43 -6.13 -10.12 -7.06
CA SER A 43 -4.93 -10.47 -6.30
C SER A 43 -5.31 -10.96 -4.89
N LYS A 44 -4.34 -11.14 -3.98
CA LYS A 44 -4.62 -11.48 -2.58
C LYS A 44 -4.94 -10.20 -1.79
N CYS A 45 -6.22 -9.86 -1.69
CA CYS A 45 -6.71 -8.75 -0.86
C CYS A 45 -7.45 -9.23 0.40
N ILE A 46 -7.48 -8.38 1.42
CA ILE A 46 -8.32 -8.60 2.61
C ILE A 46 -9.77 -8.79 2.19
N CYS A 47 -10.39 -9.88 2.64
CA CYS A 47 -11.76 -10.28 2.29
C CYS A 47 -12.06 -10.29 0.78
N GLN A 48 -11.04 -10.50 -0.07
CA GLN A 48 -11.14 -10.38 -1.53
C GLN A 48 -11.76 -9.04 -1.99
N ASN A 49 -11.51 -7.97 -1.24
CA ASN A 49 -11.99 -6.63 -1.54
C ASN A 49 -10.80 -5.72 -1.85
N LYS A 50 -10.72 -5.21 -3.08
CA LYS A 50 -9.61 -4.34 -3.50
C LYS A 50 -9.51 -3.03 -2.72
N MET A 51 -10.57 -2.59 -2.04
CA MET A 51 -10.55 -1.37 -1.25
C MET A 51 -9.80 -1.55 0.07
N LEU A 52 -9.69 -2.78 0.56
CA LEU A 52 -9.11 -3.09 1.87
C LEU A 52 -7.58 -3.26 1.84
N GLY A 53 -6.99 -3.42 0.65
CA GLY A 53 -5.55 -3.66 0.51
C GLY A 53 -5.18 -5.15 0.46
N PRO A 54 -3.87 -5.43 0.31
CA PRO A 54 -3.36 -6.79 0.26
C PRO A 54 -3.63 -7.51 1.59
N SER A 55 -3.95 -8.81 1.53
CA SER A 55 -4.02 -9.65 2.73
C SER A 55 -2.65 -10.22 3.07
N LYS A 56 -2.38 -10.38 4.37
CA LYS A 56 -1.11 -10.92 4.90
C LYS A 56 0.08 -10.11 4.38
N PHE A 57 -0.03 -8.78 4.46
CA PHE A 57 1.00 -7.91 3.94
C PHE A 57 2.31 -8.11 4.71
N GLU A 58 3.36 -8.50 3.99
CA GLU A 58 4.70 -8.64 4.53
C GLU A 58 5.67 -7.77 3.74
N ASN A 59 6.41 -6.91 4.43
CA ASN A 59 7.51 -6.18 3.82
C ASN A 59 8.71 -7.10 3.61
N LYS A 60 9.01 -7.40 2.35
CA LYS A 60 10.16 -8.19 1.90
C LYS A 60 11.36 -7.32 1.54
N ASN A 61 11.19 -6.00 1.43
CA ASN A 61 12.29 -5.08 1.19
C ASN A 61 12.74 -4.42 2.50
N PRO A 62 13.88 -4.81 3.09
CA PRO A 62 14.33 -4.26 4.36
C PRO A 62 14.68 -2.77 4.29
N ALA A 63 15.02 -2.22 3.12
CA ALA A 63 15.23 -0.78 2.96
C ALA A 63 13.94 0.04 3.14
N LEU A 64 12.76 -0.58 2.98
CA LEU A 64 11.45 0.02 3.20
C LEU A 64 10.90 -0.21 4.61
N LYS A 65 11.68 -0.81 5.51
CA LYS A 65 11.25 -1.09 6.90
C LYS A 65 10.64 0.13 7.58
N ARG A 66 11.28 1.30 7.47
CA ARG A 66 10.78 2.56 8.07
C ARG A 66 9.40 2.98 7.55
N VAL A 67 9.07 2.67 6.30
CA VAL A 67 7.74 2.95 5.73
C VAL A 67 6.73 2.02 6.38
N PHE A 68 6.99 0.71 6.32
CA PHE A 68 6.00 -0.32 6.58
C PHE A 68 5.91 -0.79 8.04
N ASP A 69 6.86 -0.44 8.92
CA ASP A 69 6.78 -0.74 10.36
C ASP A 69 5.51 -0.18 11.02
N SER A 70 4.96 0.89 10.46
CA SER A 70 3.74 1.54 10.93
C SER A 70 2.48 1.10 10.18
N TYR A 71 2.61 0.17 9.23
CA TYR A 71 1.48 -0.32 8.44
C TYR A 71 0.53 -1.12 9.33
N LYS A 72 -0.73 -0.69 9.33
CA LYS A 72 -1.86 -1.42 9.91
C LYS A 72 -2.98 -1.28 8.89
N ALA A 73 -3.38 -2.38 8.26
CA ALA A 73 -4.27 -2.29 7.10
C ALA A 73 -5.60 -1.63 7.47
N LEU A 74 -6.32 -2.22 8.44
CA LEU A 74 -7.67 -1.76 8.83
C LEU A 74 -7.79 -1.35 10.29
N ALA A 75 -6.78 -1.62 11.13
CA ALA A 75 -6.88 -1.42 12.56
C ALA A 75 -7.18 0.05 12.92
N PRO A 76 -8.11 0.31 13.86
CA PRO A 76 -8.75 -0.66 14.76
C PRO A 76 -10.09 -1.23 14.24
N LYS A 77 -10.45 -1.02 12.97
CA LYS A 77 -11.77 -1.36 12.43
C LYS A 77 -11.85 -2.76 11.82
N CYS A 78 -13.05 -3.33 11.87
CA CYS A 78 -13.41 -4.49 11.06
C CYS A 78 -13.63 -4.08 9.59
N PRO A 79 -13.53 -5.02 8.64
CA PRO A 79 -13.65 -4.74 7.20
C PRO A 79 -14.87 -3.91 6.80
N LEU A 80 -16.07 -4.30 7.22
CA LEU A 80 -17.30 -3.58 6.89
C LEU A 80 -17.31 -2.15 7.46
N ASP A 81 -16.89 -1.97 8.71
CA ASP A 81 -16.83 -0.65 9.36
C ASP A 81 -15.81 0.26 8.68
N TRP A 82 -14.67 -0.30 8.30
CA TRP A 82 -13.66 0.43 7.54
C TRP A 82 -14.22 0.88 6.19
N LEU A 83 -14.88 -0.01 5.44
CA LEU A 83 -15.51 0.33 4.16
C LEU A 83 -16.56 1.43 4.31
N ASN A 84 -17.47 1.30 5.28
CA ASN A 84 -18.53 2.29 5.53
C ASN A 84 -18.01 3.68 5.90
N THR A 85 -16.80 3.77 6.46
CA THR A 85 -16.21 5.04 6.92
C THR A 85 -15.20 5.63 5.93
N SER A 86 -14.51 4.77 5.17
CA SER A 86 -13.43 5.15 4.27
C SER A 86 -13.84 5.18 2.79
N THR A 87 -15.04 4.72 2.45
CA THR A 87 -15.53 4.63 1.07
C THR A 87 -17.03 4.88 1.00
N ASN A 88 -17.56 5.12 -0.20
CA ASN A 88 -19.00 5.19 -0.47
C ASN A 88 -19.68 3.80 -0.51
N TRP A 89 -19.25 2.86 0.34
CA TRP A 89 -19.74 1.48 0.36
C TRP A 89 -21.27 1.43 0.52
N ASN A 90 -21.95 0.76 -0.40
CA ASN A 90 -23.42 0.66 -0.44
C ASN A 90 -23.85 -0.73 -0.94
N GLN A 91 -25.14 -1.06 -0.92
CA GLN A 91 -25.61 -2.42 -1.24
C GLN A 91 -25.37 -2.87 -2.70
N THR A 92 -25.21 -1.95 -3.66
CA THR A 92 -25.00 -2.33 -5.07
C THR A 92 -23.51 -2.61 -5.36
N HIS A 93 -22.61 -2.12 -4.49
CA HIS A 93 -21.15 -2.15 -4.66
C HIS A 93 -20.70 -1.64 -6.04
N GLU A 94 -21.49 -0.80 -6.70
CA GLU A 94 -21.14 -0.21 -7.99
C GLU A 94 -20.26 1.03 -7.78
N ASP A 95 -19.17 1.13 -8.54
CA ASP A 95 -18.25 2.29 -8.53
C ASP A 95 -17.80 2.74 -7.13
N VAL A 96 -17.34 1.79 -6.31
CA VAL A 96 -16.84 2.07 -4.96
C VAL A 96 -15.57 2.92 -5.04
N LYS A 97 -15.58 4.05 -4.33
CA LYS A 97 -14.55 5.09 -4.26
C LYS A 97 -14.20 5.39 -2.81
N TYR A 98 -12.93 5.69 -2.58
CA TYR A 98 -12.47 6.19 -1.29
C TYR A 98 -13.02 7.59 -0.99
N HIS A 99 -13.30 7.84 0.28
CA HIS A 99 -13.55 9.17 0.83
C HIS A 99 -12.21 9.84 1.13
N TYR A 100 -11.68 10.57 0.15
CA TYR A 100 -10.48 11.37 0.36
C TYR A 100 -10.81 12.65 1.14
N PRO A 101 -9.89 13.10 2.02
CA PRO A 101 -10.03 14.38 2.70
C PRO A 101 -10.06 15.55 1.71
N GLY A 102 -10.78 16.61 2.08
CA GLY A 102 -10.84 17.86 1.31
C GLY A 102 -9.49 18.57 1.22
N ASP A 103 -9.43 19.64 0.41
CA ASP A 103 -8.22 20.42 0.14
C ASP A 103 -7.00 19.55 -0.22
N ASN A 104 -7.20 18.56 -1.08
CA ASN A 104 -6.16 17.61 -1.50
C ASN A 104 -5.45 16.92 -0.31
N GLY A 105 -6.16 16.70 0.79
CA GLY A 105 -5.61 16.05 1.99
C GLY A 105 -4.61 16.88 2.78
N PHE A 106 -4.59 18.20 2.61
CA PHE A 106 -3.85 19.07 3.51
C PHE A 106 -4.61 19.30 4.82
N VAL A 107 -3.89 19.34 5.95
CA VAL A 107 -4.41 19.89 7.20
C VAL A 107 -4.75 21.37 6.95
N LYS A 108 -5.97 21.77 7.34
CA LYS A 108 -6.47 23.13 7.14
C LYS A 108 -5.46 24.18 7.61
N GLY A 109 -5.13 25.12 6.73
CA GLY A 109 -4.20 26.22 7.01
C GLY A 109 -2.70 25.88 6.89
N THR A 110 -2.34 24.63 6.58
CA THR A 110 -0.92 24.23 6.41
C THR A 110 -0.44 24.28 4.98
N LYS A 111 -1.37 24.26 4.01
CA LYS A 111 -1.08 24.31 2.58
C LYS A 111 -0.51 25.66 2.18
N LYS A 112 0.62 25.66 1.49
CA LYS A 112 1.27 26.85 0.94
C LYS A 112 2.11 26.48 -0.30
N PRO A 113 2.48 27.44 -1.16
CA PRO A 113 3.42 27.17 -2.24
C PRO A 113 4.75 26.63 -1.69
N GLY A 114 5.27 25.57 -2.29
CA GLY A 114 6.53 24.94 -1.88
C GLY A 114 6.72 23.59 -2.55
N SER A 115 7.98 23.25 -2.82
CA SER A 115 8.41 22.01 -3.46
C SER A 115 9.67 21.48 -2.75
N PRO A 116 10.00 20.18 -2.93
CA PRO A 116 11.24 19.65 -2.41
C PRO A 116 12.43 20.34 -3.08
N LYS A 117 13.57 20.38 -2.39
CA LYS A 117 14.80 20.99 -2.89
C LYS A 117 15.50 20.06 -3.88
N VAL A 118 16.30 20.64 -4.77
CA VAL A 118 17.21 19.86 -5.61
C VAL A 118 18.13 19.02 -4.73
N GLY A 119 18.25 17.74 -5.03
CA GLY A 119 18.97 16.73 -4.27
C GLY A 119 18.12 15.95 -3.26
N ASP A 120 16.92 16.44 -2.90
CA ASP A 120 16.02 15.70 -2.01
C ASP A 120 15.56 14.40 -2.69
N ILE A 121 15.37 13.35 -1.88
CA ILE A 121 14.68 12.14 -2.32
C ILE A 121 13.23 12.20 -1.86
N VAL A 122 12.33 11.98 -2.80
CA VAL A 122 10.89 11.95 -2.60
C VAL A 122 10.33 10.62 -3.07
N ASP A 123 9.23 10.20 -2.47
CA ASP A 123 8.58 8.95 -2.82
C ASP A 123 7.06 9.08 -3.00
N ARG A 124 6.48 8.03 -3.54
CA ARG A 124 5.05 7.86 -3.79
C ARG A 124 4.66 6.41 -3.65
N ILE A 125 3.49 6.16 -3.05
CA ILE A 125 2.87 4.83 -3.02
C ILE A 125 1.50 4.87 -3.69
N GLY A 126 1.33 4.11 -4.76
CA GLY A 126 0.07 3.97 -5.50
C GLY A 126 0.24 4.03 -7.01
N LYS A 127 -0.78 4.49 -7.74
CA LYS A 127 -0.70 4.58 -9.21
C LYS A 127 0.36 5.60 -9.67
N PRO A 128 1.08 5.37 -10.79
CA PRO A 128 2.18 6.23 -11.26
C PRO A 128 1.73 7.64 -11.68
N TYR A 129 0.43 7.87 -11.85
CA TYR A 129 -0.13 9.06 -12.47
C TYR A 129 -0.52 10.19 -11.50
N GLY A 130 -0.51 9.97 -10.19
CA GLY A 130 -1.03 10.96 -9.23
C GLY A 130 0.02 12.01 -8.83
N GLY A 131 -0.40 13.25 -8.65
CA GLY A 131 0.47 14.38 -8.29
C GLY A 131 0.86 14.51 -6.82
N PHE A 132 0.94 13.40 -6.07
CA PHE A 132 1.29 13.44 -4.64
C PHE A 132 2.63 12.76 -4.38
N LEU A 133 3.51 13.47 -3.68
CA LEU A 133 4.82 13.04 -3.24
C LEU A 133 4.96 13.27 -1.73
N ALA A 134 5.81 12.51 -1.07
CA ALA A 134 6.23 12.74 0.31
C ALA A 134 7.77 12.66 0.42
N PRO A 135 8.38 13.13 1.52
CA PRO A 135 9.78 12.85 1.79
C PRO A 135 9.99 11.33 1.77
N ALA A 136 11.08 10.88 1.15
CA ALA A 136 11.34 9.45 1.04
C ALA A 136 11.37 8.78 2.42
N LEU A 137 10.83 7.56 2.49
CA LEU A 137 10.71 6.76 3.71
C LEU A 137 9.83 7.39 4.80
N THR A 138 8.91 8.30 4.43
CA THR A 138 7.84 8.73 5.34
C THR A 138 7.07 7.50 5.84
N PRO A 139 6.84 7.32 7.15
CA PRO A 139 6.09 6.19 7.68
C PRO A 139 4.69 6.07 7.06
N TRP A 140 4.21 4.87 6.81
CA TRP A 140 2.89 4.60 6.22
C TRP A 140 1.78 5.38 6.93
N ASN A 141 1.71 5.29 8.25
CA ASN A 141 0.67 5.95 9.05
C ASN A 141 0.72 7.49 9.01
N GLN A 142 1.79 8.08 8.46
CA GLN A 142 1.90 9.51 8.26
C GLN A 142 1.39 9.98 6.89
N ARG A 143 1.01 9.05 6.02
CA ARG A 143 0.63 9.31 4.62
C ARG A 143 -0.87 9.41 4.39
N SER A 144 -1.69 8.87 5.29
CA SER A 144 -3.15 8.84 5.15
C SER A 144 -3.61 8.37 3.77
N ILE A 145 -3.05 7.24 3.32
CA ILE A 145 -3.42 6.58 2.06
C ILE A 145 -4.09 5.23 2.34
N PRO A 146 -5.06 4.80 1.51
CA PRO A 146 -5.77 3.55 1.75
C PRO A 146 -4.91 2.34 1.41
N GLY A 147 -5.17 1.21 2.08
CA GLY A 147 -4.46 -0.06 1.86
C GLY A 147 -4.47 -0.53 0.41
N GLY A 148 -5.55 -0.27 -0.35
CA GLY A 148 -5.62 -0.64 -1.77
C GLY A 148 -4.59 0.06 -2.68
N ASN A 149 -3.86 1.07 -2.19
CA ASN A 149 -2.69 1.60 -2.89
C ASN A 149 -1.53 0.59 -2.95
N LEU A 150 -1.52 -0.46 -2.12
CA LEU A 150 -0.53 -1.54 -2.11
C LEU A 150 -0.94 -2.75 -2.96
N ASN A 151 -2.17 -2.78 -3.48
CA ASN A 151 -2.63 -3.91 -4.29
C ASN A 151 -1.71 -4.12 -5.49
N TYR A 152 -1.38 -5.38 -5.76
CA TYR A 152 -0.48 -5.76 -6.84
C TYR A 152 -0.92 -5.18 -8.19
N ARG A 153 0.07 -4.72 -8.97
CA ARG A 153 -0.09 -4.21 -10.34
C ARG A 153 1.12 -4.65 -11.14
N LYS A 154 0.87 -5.39 -12.22
CA LYS A 154 1.91 -6.00 -13.07
C LYS A 154 2.95 -4.99 -13.60
N GLU A 155 2.54 -3.77 -13.91
CA GLU A 155 3.43 -2.75 -14.50
C GLU A 155 4.08 -1.82 -13.48
N ASN A 156 3.88 -2.07 -12.19
CA ASN A 156 4.42 -1.24 -11.12
C ASN A 156 5.57 -1.96 -10.39
N PRO A 157 6.49 -1.21 -9.76
CA PRO A 157 7.43 -1.77 -8.79
C PRO A 157 6.69 -2.37 -7.60
N PRO A 158 7.36 -3.24 -6.81
CA PRO A 158 6.79 -3.79 -5.57
C PRO A 158 6.15 -2.73 -4.70
N TYR A 159 5.02 -3.11 -4.10
CA TYR A 159 4.25 -2.24 -3.21
C TYR A 159 3.71 -0.97 -3.88
N ASN A 160 3.80 -0.86 -5.21
CA ASN A 160 3.56 0.37 -5.95
C ASN A 160 4.38 1.55 -5.39
N TYR A 161 5.59 1.27 -4.89
CA TYR A 161 6.50 2.24 -4.31
C TYR A 161 7.42 2.83 -5.39
N PHE A 162 7.30 4.11 -5.64
CA PHE A 162 8.15 4.87 -6.55
C PHE A 162 8.99 5.87 -5.76
N ALA A 163 10.26 6.02 -6.10
CA ALA A 163 11.12 7.04 -5.51
C ALA A 163 11.89 7.81 -6.60
N TYR A 164 12.16 9.08 -6.30
CA TYR A 164 12.80 10.00 -7.22
C TYR A 164 13.78 10.91 -6.47
N LYS A 165 14.90 11.22 -7.12
CA LYS A 165 15.78 12.33 -6.75
C LYS A 165 15.34 13.56 -7.52
N VAL A 166 15.20 14.69 -6.82
CA VAL A 166 14.85 15.97 -7.45
C VAL A 166 16.09 16.55 -8.12
N ALA A 167 16.12 16.60 -9.45
CA ALA A 167 17.24 17.15 -10.21
C ALA A 167 17.05 18.64 -10.56
N HIS A 168 15.79 19.06 -10.74
CA HIS A 168 15.43 20.44 -11.07
C HIS A 168 14.25 20.93 -10.22
N PRO A 169 14.14 22.25 -9.96
CA PRO A 169 12.99 22.80 -9.25
C PRO A 169 11.71 22.68 -10.08
N PHE A 170 10.58 22.48 -9.39
CA PHE A 170 9.24 22.46 -10.00
C PHE A 170 8.21 23.10 -9.06
N ASN A 171 7.05 23.48 -9.61
CA ASN A 171 5.97 24.08 -8.83
C ASN A 171 5.11 23.02 -8.15
N ALA A 172 4.88 23.21 -6.84
CA ALA A 172 3.98 22.38 -6.05
C ALA A 172 3.38 23.20 -4.89
N CYS A 173 2.42 22.59 -4.20
CA CYS A 173 2.00 23.02 -2.86
C CYS A 173 2.58 22.06 -1.82
N GLU A 174 3.07 22.58 -0.71
CA GLU A 174 3.50 21.81 0.45
C GLU A 174 2.59 22.02 1.65
N GLY A 175 2.56 21.06 2.56
CA GLY A 175 1.76 21.15 3.79
C GLY A 175 1.72 19.83 4.54
N LYS A 176 0.97 19.82 5.64
CA LYS A 176 0.77 18.63 6.47
C LYS A 176 -0.35 17.76 5.93
N ILE A 177 -0.19 16.45 6.00
CA ILE A 177 -1.17 15.46 5.57
C ILE A 177 -2.28 15.34 6.62
N ALA A 178 -3.54 15.51 6.22
CA ALA A 178 -4.69 15.35 7.11
C ALA A 178 -4.90 13.88 7.51
N PRO A 179 -5.46 13.60 8.70
CA PRO A 179 -5.86 12.24 9.07
C PRO A 179 -6.92 11.68 8.10
N ALA A 180 -6.76 10.43 7.68
CA ALA A 180 -7.75 9.66 6.91
C ALA A 180 -7.43 8.16 6.97
N PHE A 181 -8.38 7.30 6.58
CA PHE A 181 -8.19 5.85 6.45
C PHE A 181 -7.61 5.18 7.72
N GLU A 182 -8.12 5.57 8.89
CA GLU A 182 -7.64 5.14 10.22
C GLU A 182 -6.16 5.46 10.52
N GLN A 183 -5.59 6.42 9.81
CA GLN A 183 -4.22 6.87 10.01
C GLN A 183 -4.17 8.31 10.52
N PRO A 184 -3.22 8.63 11.42
CA PRO A 184 -3.08 9.97 11.99
C PRO A 184 -2.60 11.01 10.96
N GLY A 185 -1.91 10.62 9.89
CA GLY A 185 -1.33 11.57 8.94
C GLY A 185 -0.21 12.38 9.59
N GLN A 186 -0.25 13.70 9.43
CA GLN A 186 0.74 14.67 9.95
C GLN A 186 2.14 14.60 9.31
N GLY A 187 2.36 13.69 8.35
CA GLY A 187 3.50 13.75 7.44
C GLY A 187 3.49 15.04 6.61
N THR A 188 4.58 15.29 5.90
CA THR A 188 4.62 16.35 4.88
C THR A 188 4.29 15.74 3.54
N GLN A 189 3.45 16.41 2.74
CA GLN A 189 3.26 16.08 1.33
C GLN A 189 3.54 17.27 0.43
N TRP A 190 3.88 16.96 -0.81
CA TRP A 190 3.81 17.89 -1.93
C TRP A 190 2.72 17.45 -2.89
N TYR A 191 1.92 18.42 -3.35
CA TYR A 191 0.89 18.24 -4.35
C TYR A 191 1.20 19.08 -5.59
N ILE A 192 1.27 18.41 -6.74
CA ILE A 192 1.42 19.02 -8.06
C ILE A 192 0.01 19.12 -8.69
N PRO A 193 -0.54 20.34 -8.90
CA PRO A 193 -1.83 20.51 -9.55
C PRO A 193 -1.80 20.06 -11.01
N GLY A 194 -2.93 19.57 -11.53
CA GLY A 194 -3.08 19.21 -12.95
C GLY A 194 -3.80 17.89 -13.22
N GLY A 195 -4.15 17.12 -12.18
CA GLY A 195 -4.93 15.89 -12.32
C GLY A 195 -4.06 14.65 -12.57
N GLY A 196 -4.53 13.75 -13.45
CA GLY A 196 -3.80 12.54 -13.81
C GLY A 196 -2.57 12.82 -14.68
N ASP A 197 -1.54 11.99 -14.51
CA ASP A 197 -0.26 11.96 -15.22
C ASP A 197 0.70 13.13 -14.94
N VAL A 198 0.45 13.97 -13.93
CA VAL A 198 1.30 15.16 -13.67
C VAL A 198 2.75 14.85 -13.30
N LEU A 199 3.05 13.67 -12.75
CA LEU A 199 4.43 13.27 -12.48
C LEU A 199 5.16 12.79 -13.74
N LYS A 200 4.45 12.23 -14.71
CA LYS A 200 5.03 11.70 -15.95
C LYS A 200 5.93 12.70 -16.68
N PRO A 201 5.49 13.95 -16.98
CA PRO A 201 6.35 14.92 -17.65
C PRO A 201 7.56 15.31 -16.81
N LEU A 202 7.44 15.36 -15.47
CA LEU A 202 8.57 15.66 -14.58
C LEU A 202 9.62 14.53 -14.58
N VAL A 203 9.18 13.27 -14.74
CA VAL A 203 10.10 12.15 -14.90
C VAL A 203 10.73 12.17 -16.29
N THR A 204 9.92 12.32 -17.35
CA THR A 204 10.39 12.28 -18.74
C THR A 204 11.36 13.41 -19.08
N ASN A 205 11.19 14.60 -18.51
CA ASN A 205 12.09 15.73 -18.74
C ASN A 205 13.32 15.75 -17.80
N GLY A 206 13.49 14.73 -16.94
CA GLY A 206 14.61 14.62 -16.01
C GLY A 206 14.49 15.45 -14.73
N THR A 207 13.40 16.18 -14.50
CA THR A 207 13.18 16.94 -13.24
C THR A 207 13.14 16.03 -12.02
N LEU A 208 12.51 14.86 -12.16
CA LEU A 208 12.47 13.79 -11.17
C LEU A 208 13.19 12.57 -11.74
N GLN A 209 14.38 12.28 -11.22
CA GLN A 209 15.18 11.14 -11.65
C GLN A 209 14.81 9.89 -10.83
N PRO A 210 14.35 8.79 -11.46
CA PRO A 210 13.99 7.57 -10.74
C PRO A 210 15.16 6.96 -9.98
N VAL A 211 14.90 6.57 -8.73
CA VAL A 211 15.84 5.86 -7.86
C VAL A 211 15.16 4.70 -7.15
N VAL A 212 15.94 3.71 -6.71
CA VAL A 212 15.45 2.61 -5.88
C VAL A 212 16.20 2.56 -4.54
N PRO A 213 15.51 2.23 -3.43
CA PRO A 213 16.15 2.09 -2.13
C PRO A 213 16.89 0.75 -2.05
N TRP A 214 18.13 0.81 -1.56
CA TRP A 214 18.97 -0.35 -1.29
C TRP A 214 19.50 -0.30 0.14
N LEU A 215 19.64 -1.45 0.79
CA LEU A 215 20.22 -1.52 2.13
C LEU A 215 21.72 -1.82 2.02
N ASP A 216 22.56 -0.89 2.46
CA ASP A 216 24.00 -1.09 2.49
C ASP A 216 24.42 -2.09 3.59
N GLU A 217 25.68 -2.51 3.56
CA GLU A 217 26.26 -3.47 4.52
C GLU A 217 26.19 -2.99 5.99
N LYS A 218 25.99 -1.69 6.23
CA LYS A 218 25.86 -1.08 7.55
C LYS A 218 24.40 -0.91 7.98
N GLY A 219 23.44 -1.34 7.16
CA GLY A 219 22.01 -1.18 7.41
C GLY A 219 21.48 0.22 7.08
N GLY A 220 22.25 1.05 6.38
CA GLY A 220 21.83 2.34 5.86
C GLY A 220 21.04 2.19 4.55
N VAL A 221 20.04 3.06 4.33
CA VAL A 221 19.35 3.12 3.03
C VAL A 221 20.12 4.04 2.11
N VAL A 222 20.61 3.49 1.00
CA VAL A 222 21.19 4.23 -0.13
C VAL A 222 20.23 4.23 -1.32
N TRP A 223 20.37 5.22 -2.21
CA TRP A 223 19.48 5.40 -3.35
C TRP A 223 20.25 5.18 -4.65
N LEU A 224 19.88 4.15 -5.40
CA LEU A 224 20.52 3.79 -6.65
C LEU A 224 19.73 4.38 -7.81
N GLU A 225 20.39 5.13 -8.68
CA GLU A 225 19.78 5.64 -9.93
C GLU A 225 19.53 4.45 -10.86
N ILE A 226 18.32 4.34 -11.42
CA ILE A 226 17.92 3.18 -12.24
C ILE A 226 18.82 3.03 -13.49
N GLY A 227 19.44 4.13 -13.95
CA GLY A 227 20.42 4.11 -15.04
C GLY A 227 21.78 3.48 -14.70
N LEU A 228 22.09 3.26 -13.41
CA LEU A 228 23.33 2.62 -12.94
C LEU A 228 23.18 1.11 -12.68
N MET A 229 21.96 0.55 -12.78
CA MET A 229 21.69 -0.87 -12.57
C MET A 229 21.95 -1.75 -13.80
N VAL A 230 22.57 -1.20 -14.85
CA VAL A 230 22.95 -1.96 -16.06
C VAL A 230 24.47 -2.16 -16.08
N GLN A 231 24.96 -3.13 -15.29
CA GLN A 231 26.04 -3.99 -15.77
C GLN A 231 25.35 -5.21 -16.42
N PRO A 232 25.58 -5.50 -17.71
CA PRO A 232 24.68 -6.36 -18.50
C PRO A 232 24.65 -7.86 -18.14
N ASP A 233 25.48 -8.34 -17.21
CA ASP A 233 25.70 -9.77 -16.98
C ASP A 233 25.16 -10.32 -15.65
N GLU A 234 24.74 -9.49 -14.70
CA GLU A 234 24.19 -9.96 -13.40
C GLU A 234 22.72 -9.57 -13.15
N ALA A 235 22.14 -8.71 -14.01
CA ALA A 235 20.86 -8.06 -13.71
C ALA A 235 19.59 -8.92 -13.88
N THR A 236 19.66 -10.10 -14.49
CA THR A 236 18.43 -10.82 -14.86
C THR A 236 17.81 -11.62 -13.73
N GLU A 237 18.57 -12.03 -12.71
CA GLU A 237 18.01 -12.76 -11.55
C GLU A 237 17.57 -11.80 -10.43
N GLU A 238 18.31 -10.71 -10.22
CA GLU A 238 18.02 -9.76 -9.15
C GLU A 238 16.84 -8.83 -9.49
N LEU A 239 16.68 -8.46 -10.77
CA LEU A 239 15.48 -7.73 -11.22
C LEU A 239 14.25 -8.62 -11.20
N ASP A 240 14.35 -9.92 -11.50
CA ASP A 240 13.18 -10.80 -11.43
C ASP A 240 12.75 -11.03 -9.98
N TYR A 241 13.70 -11.19 -9.05
CA TYR A 241 13.45 -11.23 -7.60
C TYR A 241 12.88 -9.92 -7.04
N MET A 242 13.24 -8.78 -7.64
CA MET A 242 12.70 -7.48 -7.27
C MET A 242 11.34 -7.17 -7.88
N TYR A 243 10.87 -7.87 -8.93
CA TYR A 243 9.62 -7.53 -9.61
C TYR A 243 8.58 -8.67 -9.62
N HIS A 244 8.91 -9.87 -9.13
CA HIS A 244 8.03 -11.05 -9.01
C HIS A 244 8.01 -11.62 -7.59
#